data_AF-A0AAU7CGS6-F1
#
_entry.id   AF-A0AAU7CGS6-F1
#
_cell.length_a   1.000
_cell.length_b   1.000
_cell.length_c   1.000
_cell.angle_alpha   90.00
_cell.angle_beta   90.00
_cell.angle_gamma   90.00
#
_symmetry.space_group_name_H-M   'P 1'
#
loop_
_entity.id
_entity.type
_entity.pdbx_description
1 polymer ?
#
loop_
_entity_poly.entity_id
_entity_poly.type
_entity_poly.pdbx_seq_one_letter_code
_entity_poly.pdbx_strand_id
1 'polypeptide(L)'
;MTQSHSHSHSQSGSERKRDRLRGVTEQPASHGEGRYRAWIGRGKGRQVNLGLYPDRWLAAFAYNAAVEAVRGDLRTKNEIPEKHQPSADQVRRINARVRGRLGLDQPIPHDEVPPSADQLLTLLEITVASFWRGQVATHVADLGRELQVAARRLAESARLLLWSHSSGHPTACEALALLLGRRLDRTFRRADVTREVLDDDGDDELRLARWLVYPDELPGGGGFRETIAHLYLADEAVDSSRSSTIPAWALTLGVVPPFSSERVRFAYRARSKTVHPDAGGDHAEFVRLQAAYEDAQNYCTSRGL
;
A
#
# COMPACT_ATOMS: atom_id res chain seq x y z
N MET A 1 7.76 -34.29 81.03
CA MET A 1 8.17 -34.47 79.62
C MET A 1 7.27 -33.60 78.76
N THR A 2 7.73 -32.38 78.47
CA THR A 2 6.96 -31.35 77.75
C THR A 2 7.66 -31.11 76.42
N GLN A 3 7.01 -31.51 75.33
CA GLN A 3 7.51 -31.30 73.97
C GLN A 3 7.17 -29.88 73.51
N SER A 4 8.19 -29.05 73.35
CA SER A 4 8.08 -27.72 72.75
C SER A 4 8.13 -27.85 71.22
N HIS A 5 7.00 -27.61 70.55
CA HIS A 5 6.94 -27.46 69.10
C HIS A 5 7.24 -26.00 68.71
N SER A 6 8.41 -25.79 68.10
CA SER A 6 8.79 -24.53 67.47
C SER A 6 8.19 -24.45 66.06
N HIS A 7 7.13 -23.66 65.90
CA HIS A 7 6.61 -23.27 64.59
C HIS A 7 7.48 -22.15 63.99
N SER A 8 8.34 -22.50 63.04
CA SER A 8 9.06 -21.54 62.19
C SER A 8 8.11 -20.99 61.12
N HIS A 9 7.55 -19.81 61.39
CA HIS A 9 6.81 -19.03 60.40
C HIS A 9 7.73 -18.61 59.24
N SER A 10 7.54 -19.25 58.09
CA SER A 10 8.27 -19.01 56.85
C SER A 10 7.68 -17.79 56.11
N GLN A 11 8.06 -16.58 56.54
CA GLN A 11 7.74 -15.31 55.87
C GLN A 11 8.55 -15.06 54.57
N SER A 12 8.98 -16.10 53.85
CA SER A 12 9.96 -16.00 52.75
C SER A 12 9.36 -15.75 51.34
N GLY A 13 8.06 -15.42 51.23
CA GLY A 13 7.35 -15.43 49.95
C GLY A 13 7.37 -14.11 49.15
N SER A 14 7.39 -12.94 49.81
CA SER A 14 7.10 -11.66 49.14
C SER A 14 8.35 -10.90 48.67
N GLU A 15 9.47 -10.97 49.38
CA GLU A 15 10.71 -10.26 48.99
C GLU A 15 11.34 -10.83 47.71
N ARG A 16 11.25 -12.15 47.48
CA ARG A 16 11.83 -12.78 46.28
C ARG A 16 11.17 -12.37 44.96
N LYS A 17 10.01 -11.69 44.98
CA LYS A 17 9.32 -11.26 43.74
C LYS A 17 9.90 -9.98 43.13
N ARG A 18 10.58 -9.11 43.90
CA ARG A 18 11.08 -7.82 43.39
C ARG A 18 12.31 -7.95 42.50
N ASP A 19 13.06 -9.04 42.59
CA ASP A 19 14.32 -9.23 41.85
C ASP A 19 14.17 -10.01 40.53
N ARG A 20 12.95 -10.39 40.13
CA ARG A 20 12.74 -11.16 38.90
C ARG A 20 12.67 -10.25 37.68
N LEU A 21 13.75 -10.23 36.91
CA LEU A 21 13.82 -9.57 35.61
C LEU A 21 12.90 -10.28 34.60
N ARG A 22 12.10 -9.50 33.87
CA ARG A 22 11.12 -10.03 32.92
C ARG A 22 11.82 -10.69 31.75
N GLY A 23 11.39 -11.90 31.39
CA GLY A 23 11.95 -12.67 30.28
C GLY A 23 13.36 -13.23 30.54
N VAL A 24 13.82 -13.22 31.79
CA VAL A 24 15.09 -13.79 32.22
C VAL A 24 14.82 -14.97 33.14
N THR A 25 15.55 -16.07 32.94
CA THR A 25 15.48 -17.25 33.80
C THR A 25 16.90 -17.71 34.12
N GLU A 26 17.21 -17.81 35.41
CA GLU A 26 18.47 -18.37 35.89
C GLU A 26 18.46 -19.88 35.62
N GLN A 27 19.55 -20.38 35.03
CA GLN A 27 19.76 -21.80 34.85
C GLN A 27 20.72 -22.34 35.92
N PRO A 28 20.46 -23.54 36.46
CA PRO A 28 21.37 -24.18 37.41
C PRO A 28 22.75 -24.33 36.76
N ALA A 29 23.80 -23.96 37.49
CA ALA A 29 25.17 -23.97 37.00
C ALA A 29 25.60 -25.41 36.69
N SER A 30 25.62 -25.78 35.41
CA SER A 30 26.09 -27.12 34.99
C SER A 30 27.61 -27.27 35.12
N HIS A 31 28.36 -26.15 35.24
CA HIS A 31 29.82 -26.11 35.36
C HIS A 31 30.32 -24.96 36.27
N GLY A 32 29.60 -24.66 37.36
CA GLY A 32 30.02 -23.62 38.32
C GLY A 32 29.79 -22.16 37.90
N GLU A 33 29.58 -21.89 36.60
CA GLU A 33 29.14 -20.58 36.14
C GLU A 33 27.61 -20.53 36.03
N GLY A 34 26.99 -19.63 36.81
CA GLY A 34 25.58 -19.30 36.65
C GLY A 34 25.33 -18.71 35.27
N ARG A 35 24.32 -19.23 34.55
CA ARG A 35 23.94 -18.73 33.22
C ARG A 35 22.50 -18.25 33.25
N TYR A 36 22.29 -17.07 32.68
CA TYR A 36 20.97 -16.47 32.58
C TYR A 36 20.46 -16.59 31.15
N ARG A 37 19.28 -17.22 31.01
CA ARG A 37 18.61 -17.40 29.73
C ARG A 37 17.65 -16.25 29.49
N ALA A 38 17.76 -15.59 28.35
CA ALA A 38 16.80 -14.58 27.91
C ALA A 38 15.85 -15.15 26.84
N TRP A 39 14.57 -14.85 26.95
CA TRP A 39 13.55 -15.31 25.99
C TRP A 39 12.40 -14.30 25.84
N ILE A 40 11.78 -14.29 24.67
CA ILE A 40 10.62 -13.43 24.35
C ILE A 40 9.47 -14.24 23.77
N GLY A 41 8.23 -13.93 24.15
CA GLY A 41 7.03 -14.53 23.55
C GLY A 41 6.59 -13.78 22.29
N ARG A 42 6.30 -14.51 21.21
CA ARG A 42 5.79 -13.99 19.92
C ARG A 42 4.27 -14.13 19.73
N GLY A 43 3.51 -14.24 20.82
CA GLY A 43 2.09 -14.58 20.78
C GLY A 43 1.87 -16.07 20.44
N LYS A 44 0.63 -16.55 20.60
CA LYS A 44 0.24 -17.97 20.36
C LYS A 44 1.13 -19.01 21.07
N GLY A 45 1.65 -18.68 22.26
CA GLY A 45 2.51 -19.57 23.05
C GLY A 45 3.92 -19.82 22.49
N ARG A 46 4.30 -19.21 21.36
CA ARG A 46 5.66 -19.37 20.80
C ARG A 46 6.67 -18.53 21.58
N GLN A 47 7.74 -19.16 22.05
CA GLN A 47 8.85 -18.50 22.73
C GLN A 47 10.11 -18.57 21.87
N VAL A 48 10.82 -17.45 21.75
CA VAL A 48 12.10 -17.35 21.06
C VAL A 48 13.20 -17.25 22.10
N ASN A 49 14.18 -18.17 22.04
CA ASN A 49 15.37 -18.11 22.87
C ASN A 49 16.37 -17.09 22.29
N LEU A 50 16.67 -16.05 23.05
CA LEU A 50 17.57 -14.97 22.65
C LEU A 50 19.05 -15.33 22.92
N GLY A 51 19.28 -16.22 23.88
CA GLY A 51 20.61 -16.73 24.20
C GLY A 51 20.82 -17.00 25.69
N LEU A 52 22.02 -17.49 26.01
CA LEU A 52 22.55 -17.61 27.36
C LEU A 52 23.58 -16.49 27.58
N TYR A 53 23.53 -15.89 28.77
CA TYR A 53 24.37 -14.77 29.17
C TYR A 53 25.02 -15.03 30.53
N PRO A 54 26.23 -14.53 30.77
CA PRO A 54 26.94 -14.75 32.04
C PRO A 54 26.37 -13.92 33.20
N ASP A 55 25.65 -12.83 32.90
CA ASP A 55 25.05 -11.94 33.89
C ASP A 55 23.55 -11.76 33.62
N ARG A 56 22.76 -11.66 34.70
CA ARG A 56 21.31 -11.45 34.64
C ARG A 56 20.94 -10.14 33.95
N TRP A 57 21.78 -9.13 34.11
CA TRP A 57 21.57 -7.81 33.51
C TRP A 57 21.84 -7.81 32.00
N LEU A 58 22.82 -8.59 31.52
CA LEU A 58 23.02 -8.81 30.08
C LEU A 58 21.85 -9.59 29.46
N ALA A 59 21.31 -10.58 30.16
CA ALA A 59 20.10 -11.28 29.72
C ALA A 59 18.88 -10.32 29.66
N ALA A 60 18.75 -9.44 30.65
CA ALA A 60 17.68 -8.42 30.66
C ALA A 60 17.86 -7.38 29.56
N PHE A 61 19.10 -6.99 29.23
CA PHE A 61 19.40 -6.13 28.08
C PHE A 61 18.97 -6.79 26.78
N ALA A 62 19.33 -8.05 26.56
CA ALA A 62 18.92 -8.80 25.38
C ALA A 62 17.38 -8.89 25.25
N TYR A 63 16.69 -9.06 26.38
CA TYR A 63 15.22 -9.02 26.41
C TYR A 63 14.67 -7.65 25.99
N ASN A 64 15.20 -6.55 26.52
CA ASN A 64 14.78 -5.20 26.16
C ASN A 64 15.00 -4.93 24.67
N ALA A 65 16.18 -5.28 24.13
CA ALA A 65 16.49 -5.15 22.70
C ALA A 65 15.51 -5.97 21.82
N ALA A 66 15.09 -7.15 22.28
CA ALA A 66 14.09 -7.95 21.56
C ALA A 66 12.69 -7.34 21.62
N VAL A 67 12.31 -6.72 22.74
CA VAL A 67 11.02 -6.02 22.87
C VAL A 67 10.97 -4.81 21.96
N GLU A 68 12.03 -4.01 21.95
CA GLU A 68 12.19 -2.85 21.07
C GLU A 68 12.09 -3.27 19.59
N ALA A 69 12.84 -4.29 19.19
CA ALA A 69 12.85 -4.77 17.80
C ALA A 69 11.50 -5.34 17.33
N VAL A 70 10.67 -5.90 18.22
CA VAL A 70 9.37 -6.50 17.87
C VAL A 70 8.22 -5.50 17.95
N ARG A 71 8.27 -4.54 18.88
CA ARG A 71 7.14 -3.66 19.19
C ARG A 71 7.34 -2.21 18.78
N GLY A 72 8.57 -1.80 18.48
CA GLY A 72 8.92 -0.39 18.27
C GLY A 72 8.72 0.49 19.50
N ASP A 73 8.47 -0.11 20.67
CA ASP A 73 8.23 0.61 21.93
C ASP A 73 9.56 0.80 22.65
N LEU A 74 9.92 2.06 22.89
CA LEU A 74 11.15 2.47 23.57
C LEU A 74 11.07 2.32 25.10
N ARG A 75 9.88 2.02 25.66
CA ARG A 75 9.76 1.78 27.10
C ARG A 75 10.39 0.44 27.47
N THR A 76 11.64 0.51 27.92
CA THR A 76 12.37 -0.63 28.49
C THR A 76 11.61 -1.20 29.68
N LYS A 77 11.52 -2.53 29.76
CA LYS A 77 10.74 -3.21 30.79
C LYS A 77 11.56 -3.65 31.98
N ASN A 78 12.86 -3.82 31.77
CA ASN A 78 13.82 -4.07 32.81
C ASN A 78 14.72 -2.83 32.93
N GLU A 79 14.76 -2.23 34.11
CA GLU A 79 15.73 -1.19 34.44
C GLU A 79 17.09 -1.86 34.67
N ILE A 80 18.13 -1.39 33.97
CA ILE A 80 19.47 -1.96 34.06
C ILE A 80 20.34 -0.95 34.81
N PRO A 81 20.86 -1.30 36.00
CA PRO A 81 21.74 -0.41 36.75
C PRO A 81 22.96 -0.01 35.93
N GLU A 82 23.42 1.23 36.09
CA GLU A 82 24.52 1.82 35.31
C GLU A 82 25.80 0.97 35.34
N LYS A 83 26.15 0.44 36.52
CA LYS A 83 27.31 -0.47 36.72
C LYS A 83 27.25 -1.78 35.92
N HIS A 84 26.08 -2.15 35.40
CA HIS A 84 25.84 -3.36 34.61
C HIS A 84 25.46 -3.04 33.16
N GLN A 85 25.60 -1.79 32.71
CA GLN A 85 25.37 -1.47 31.31
C GLN A 85 26.43 -2.16 30.43
N PRO A 86 26.01 -2.81 29.33
CA PRO A 86 26.94 -3.44 28.41
C PRO A 86 27.83 -2.40 27.72
N SER A 87 29.08 -2.78 27.41
CA SER A 87 29.95 -1.99 26.54
C SER A 87 29.38 -1.89 25.12
N ALA A 88 29.82 -0.91 24.32
CA ALA A 88 29.35 -0.73 22.95
C ALA A 88 29.51 -2.00 22.08
N ASP A 89 30.59 -2.76 22.26
CA ASP A 89 30.80 -4.04 21.57
C ASP A 89 29.86 -5.14 22.04
N GLN A 90 29.51 -5.15 23.32
CA GLN A 90 28.48 -6.05 23.84
C GLN A 90 27.11 -5.68 23.27
N VAL A 91 26.76 -4.39 23.22
CA VAL A 91 25.50 -3.91 22.61
C VAL A 91 25.39 -4.38 21.16
N ARG A 92 26.42 -4.14 20.33
CA ARG A 92 26.44 -4.57 18.93
C ARG A 92 26.24 -6.08 18.78
N ARG A 93 26.98 -6.88 19.54
CA ARG A 93 26.90 -8.35 19.50
C ARG A 93 25.54 -8.87 19.99
N ILE A 94 24.98 -8.28 21.03
CA ILE A 94 23.68 -8.67 21.56
C ILE A 94 22.58 -8.31 20.56
N ASN A 95 22.59 -7.11 20.00
CA ASN A 95 21.59 -6.68 19.02
C ASN A 95 21.62 -7.53 17.76
N ALA A 96 22.81 -7.81 17.20
CA ALA A 96 22.94 -8.71 16.04
C ALA A 96 22.41 -10.12 16.34
N ARG A 97 22.75 -10.68 17.52
CA ARG A 97 22.25 -11.99 17.93
C ARG A 97 20.73 -12.00 18.10
N VAL A 98 20.17 -10.98 18.74
CA VAL A 98 18.71 -10.84 18.97
C VAL A 98 17.98 -10.76 17.64
N ARG A 99 18.44 -9.89 16.72
CA ARG A 99 17.84 -9.73 15.40
C ARG A 99 17.90 -11.02 14.58
N GLY A 100 19.05 -11.71 14.56
CA GLY A 100 19.20 -13.02 13.92
C GLY A 100 18.25 -14.08 14.50
N ARG A 101 18.11 -14.16 15.84
CA ARG A 101 17.17 -15.09 16.50
C ARG A 101 15.71 -14.76 16.24
N LEU A 102 15.39 -13.49 16.01
CA LEU A 102 14.07 -13.03 15.63
C LEU A 102 13.80 -13.17 14.12
N GLY A 103 14.80 -13.57 13.32
CA GLY A 103 14.68 -13.62 11.86
C GLY A 103 14.52 -12.25 11.21
N LEU A 104 14.95 -11.17 11.89
CA LEU A 104 14.91 -9.81 11.36
C LEU A 104 16.09 -9.50 10.44
N ASP A 105 17.13 -10.34 10.48
CA ASP A 105 18.29 -10.28 9.59
C ASP A 105 18.21 -11.29 8.45
N GLN A 106 17.15 -12.13 8.42
CA GLN A 106 16.83 -12.77 7.15
C GLN A 106 16.55 -11.64 6.17
N PRO A 107 17.20 -11.61 4.99
CA PRO A 107 16.74 -10.72 3.94
C PRO A 107 15.24 -10.97 3.87
N ILE A 108 14.44 -9.92 4.12
CA ILE A 108 13.00 -10.00 3.88
C ILE A 108 12.94 -10.61 2.49
N PRO A 109 12.38 -11.83 2.32
CA PRO A 109 12.33 -12.42 1.00
C PRO A 109 11.69 -11.36 0.13
N HIS A 110 12.49 -10.77 -0.77
CA HIS A 110 12.04 -9.85 -1.80
C HIS A 110 11.32 -10.68 -2.86
N ASP A 111 10.37 -11.49 -2.39
CA ASP A 111 9.40 -12.25 -3.17
C ASP A 111 8.01 -11.63 -2.95
N GLU A 112 7.94 -10.31 -2.74
CA GLU A 112 6.92 -9.57 -3.46
C GLU A 112 7.40 -9.48 -4.91
N VAL A 113 7.39 -10.63 -5.61
CA VAL A 113 7.17 -10.59 -7.05
C VAL A 113 5.91 -9.73 -7.17
N PRO A 114 6.01 -8.55 -7.79
CA PRO A 114 4.85 -7.69 -7.90
C PRO A 114 3.72 -8.54 -8.48
N PRO A 115 2.52 -8.50 -7.88
CA PRO A 115 1.43 -9.35 -8.31
C PRO A 115 1.30 -9.24 -9.83
N SER A 116 1.16 -10.38 -10.50
CA SER A 116 1.03 -10.38 -11.95
C SER A 116 -0.17 -9.52 -12.36
N ALA A 117 -0.19 -9.02 -13.59
CA ALA A 117 -1.32 -8.23 -14.08
C ALA A 117 -2.67 -8.95 -13.84
N ASP A 118 -2.72 -10.27 -13.99
CA ASP A 118 -3.90 -11.08 -13.69
C ASP A 118 -4.28 -11.11 -12.21
N GLN A 119 -3.30 -11.15 -11.29
CA GLN A 119 -3.57 -11.10 -9.86
C GLN A 119 -4.12 -9.74 -9.44
N LEU A 120 -3.57 -8.64 -9.99
CA LEU A 120 -4.07 -7.29 -9.77
C LEU A 120 -5.50 -7.12 -10.31
N LEU A 121 -5.77 -7.64 -11.51
CA LEU A 121 -7.12 -7.65 -12.08
C LEU A 121 -8.10 -8.43 -11.20
N THR A 122 -7.70 -9.59 -10.69
CA THR A 122 -8.53 -10.41 -9.81
C THR A 122 -8.84 -9.71 -8.50
N LEU A 123 -7.85 -9.07 -7.88
CA LEU A 123 -8.05 -8.27 -6.65
C LEU A 123 -8.97 -7.08 -6.89
N LEU A 124 -8.83 -6.42 -8.04
CA LEU A 124 -9.73 -5.35 -8.47
C LEU A 124 -11.15 -5.90 -8.63
N GLU A 125 -11.35 -7.00 -9.36
CA GLU A 125 -12.66 -7.65 -9.55
C GLU A 125 -13.35 -7.98 -8.22
N ILE A 126 -12.63 -8.58 -7.27
CA ILE A 126 -13.15 -8.91 -5.93
C ILE A 126 -13.56 -7.64 -5.18
N THR A 127 -12.75 -6.59 -5.25
CA THR A 127 -13.00 -5.31 -4.57
C THR A 127 -14.24 -4.63 -5.16
N VAL A 128 -14.32 -4.54 -6.49
CA VAL A 128 -15.49 -4.01 -7.22
C VAL A 128 -16.75 -4.77 -6.80
N ALA A 129 -16.74 -6.10 -6.93
CA ALA A 129 -17.90 -6.93 -6.70
C ALA A 129 -18.36 -6.87 -5.23
N SER A 130 -17.42 -6.83 -4.28
CA SER A 130 -17.73 -6.74 -2.85
C SER A 130 -18.31 -5.37 -2.48
N PHE A 131 -17.75 -4.29 -3.04
CA PHE A 131 -18.29 -2.94 -2.87
C PHE A 131 -19.73 -2.85 -3.39
N TRP A 132 -19.97 -3.35 -4.60
CA TRP A 132 -21.29 -3.34 -5.22
C TRP A 132 -22.32 -4.17 -4.46
N ARG A 133 -21.96 -5.39 -4.02
CA ARG A 133 -22.84 -6.20 -3.16
C ARG A 133 -23.19 -5.48 -1.87
N GLY A 134 -22.22 -4.76 -1.28
CA GLY A 134 -22.45 -3.93 -0.10
C GLY A 134 -23.43 -2.79 -0.35
N GLN A 135 -23.25 -2.05 -1.45
CA GLN A 135 -24.12 -0.91 -1.78
C GLN A 135 -25.56 -1.33 -2.11
N VAL A 136 -25.73 -2.39 -2.91
CA VAL A 136 -27.07 -2.89 -3.27
C VAL A 136 -27.81 -3.45 -2.06
N ALA A 137 -27.09 -4.04 -1.10
CA ALA A 137 -27.69 -4.48 0.16
C ALA A 137 -28.18 -3.31 1.03
N THR A 138 -27.67 -2.09 0.83
CA THR A 138 -27.91 -0.97 1.75
C THR A 138 -28.96 0.04 1.35
N HIS A 139 -29.27 0.36 0.07
CA HIS A 139 -30.42 1.25 -0.26
C HIS A 139 -30.83 1.39 -1.75
N VAL A 140 -32.08 1.88 -1.92
CA VAL A 140 -32.83 2.34 -3.10
C VAL A 140 -32.86 3.88 -3.14
N ALA A 141 -32.63 4.50 -4.31
CA ALA A 141 -33.38 5.66 -4.89
C ALA A 141 -32.57 6.42 -5.96
N ASP A 142 -31.23 6.39 -5.91
CA ASP A 142 -30.38 7.09 -6.91
C ASP A 142 -29.15 6.26 -7.27
N LEU A 143 -29.40 5.17 -8.02
CA LEU A 143 -28.38 4.23 -8.44
C LEU A 143 -27.31 4.89 -9.33
N GLY A 144 -27.69 5.93 -10.09
CA GLY A 144 -26.80 6.62 -11.04
C GLY A 144 -25.68 7.39 -10.33
N ARG A 145 -26.01 8.15 -9.28
CA ARG A 145 -25.01 8.88 -8.48
C ARG A 145 -24.04 7.94 -7.77
N GLU A 146 -24.56 6.86 -7.18
CA GLU A 146 -23.72 5.87 -6.49
C GLU A 146 -22.80 5.12 -7.47
N LEU A 147 -23.28 4.81 -8.68
CA LEU A 147 -22.46 4.21 -9.73
C LEU A 147 -21.33 5.11 -10.19
N GLN A 148 -21.58 6.41 -10.30
CA GLN A 148 -20.54 7.39 -10.62
C GLN A 148 -19.48 7.51 -9.51
N VAL A 149 -19.90 7.54 -8.24
CA VAL A 149 -18.97 7.57 -7.09
C VAL A 149 -18.15 6.28 -7.01
N ALA A 150 -18.80 5.13 -7.24
CA ALA A 150 -18.15 3.82 -7.27
C ALA A 150 -17.10 3.74 -8.38
N ALA A 151 -17.45 4.13 -9.61
CA ALA A 151 -16.56 4.13 -10.76
C ALA A 151 -15.34 5.04 -10.52
N ARG A 152 -15.54 6.21 -9.92
CA ARG A 152 -14.45 7.15 -9.59
C ARG A 152 -13.49 6.56 -8.55
N ARG A 153 -14.03 6.00 -7.46
CA ARG A 153 -13.21 5.34 -6.42
C ARG A 153 -12.47 4.12 -6.97
N LEU A 154 -13.08 3.43 -7.92
CA LEU A 154 -12.45 2.31 -8.59
C LEU A 154 -11.28 2.75 -9.46
N ALA A 155 -11.47 3.79 -10.27
CA ALA A 155 -10.42 4.35 -11.10
C ALA A 155 -9.26 4.90 -10.25
N GLU A 156 -9.57 5.53 -9.12
CA GLU A 156 -8.57 5.99 -8.15
C GLU A 156 -7.81 4.82 -7.50
N SER A 157 -8.51 3.77 -7.08
CA SER A 157 -7.88 2.56 -6.51
C SER A 157 -7.03 1.82 -7.55
N ALA A 158 -7.51 1.70 -8.79
CA ALA A 158 -6.77 1.11 -9.90
C ALA A 158 -5.53 1.95 -10.23
N ARG A 159 -5.62 3.29 -10.21
CA ARG A 159 -4.44 4.17 -10.36
C ARG A 159 -3.42 3.97 -9.25
N LEU A 160 -3.86 3.82 -8.00
CA LEU A 160 -2.97 3.57 -6.86
C LEU A 160 -2.32 2.18 -6.92
N LEU A 161 -3.07 1.15 -7.34
CA LEU A 161 -2.61 -0.24 -7.42
C LEU A 161 -1.74 -0.52 -8.65
N LEU A 162 -1.97 0.18 -9.77
CA LEU A 162 -1.28 -0.03 -11.04
C LEU A 162 -0.19 1.01 -11.32
N TRP A 163 0.22 1.80 -10.32
CA TRP A 163 1.25 2.82 -10.51
C TRP A 163 2.67 2.24 -10.51
N SER A 164 3.04 1.65 -11.64
CA SER A 164 4.38 1.72 -12.20
C SER A 164 4.24 1.64 -13.73
N HIS A 165 4.46 2.76 -14.43
CA HIS A 165 4.44 2.81 -15.90
C HIS A 165 5.65 2.10 -16.52
N SER A 166 6.51 1.50 -15.70
CA SER A 166 7.79 0.91 -16.09
C SER A 166 7.76 -0.62 -16.25
N SER A 167 6.64 -1.30 -16.02
CA SER A 167 6.60 -2.77 -15.94
C SER A 167 5.61 -3.49 -16.86
N GLY A 168 5.06 -2.82 -17.89
CA GLY A 168 4.17 -3.47 -18.86
C GLY A 168 2.80 -3.88 -18.29
N HIS A 169 2.38 -3.27 -17.18
CA HIS A 169 1.01 -3.44 -16.66
C HIS A 169 0.00 -2.62 -17.48
N PRO A 170 -1.24 -3.12 -17.63
CA PRO A 170 -2.31 -2.35 -18.26
C PRO A 170 -2.60 -1.08 -17.45
N THR A 171 -2.97 -0.01 -18.15
CA THR A 171 -3.50 1.20 -17.53
C THR A 171 -4.78 0.88 -16.75
N ALA A 172 -5.18 1.74 -15.82
CA ALA A 172 -6.44 1.56 -15.08
C ALA A 172 -7.66 1.41 -16.00
N CYS A 173 -7.69 2.12 -17.13
CA CYS A 173 -8.76 2.00 -18.13
C CYS A 173 -8.71 0.66 -18.87
N GLU A 174 -7.52 0.22 -19.30
CA GLU A 174 -7.35 -1.09 -19.95
C GLU A 174 -7.71 -2.24 -18.99
N ALA A 175 -7.30 -2.14 -17.72
CA ALA A 175 -7.65 -3.11 -16.70
C ALA A 175 -9.17 -3.20 -16.50
N LEU A 176 -9.85 -2.06 -16.44
CA LEU A 176 -11.31 -1.98 -16.37
C LEU A 176 -11.99 -2.57 -17.61
N ALA A 177 -11.52 -2.22 -18.80
CA ALA A 177 -12.05 -2.76 -20.06
C ALA A 177 -11.88 -4.28 -20.15
N LEU A 178 -10.72 -4.81 -19.74
CA LEU A 178 -10.45 -6.24 -19.68
C LEU A 178 -11.35 -6.96 -18.67
N LEU A 179 -11.59 -6.36 -17.50
CA LEU A 179 -12.50 -6.91 -16.50
C LEU A 179 -13.95 -6.96 -16.99
N LEU A 180 -14.43 -5.87 -17.61
CA LEU A 180 -15.76 -5.81 -18.20
C LEU A 180 -15.90 -6.85 -19.32
N GLY A 181 -14.91 -6.92 -20.21
CA GLY A 181 -14.87 -7.92 -21.29
C GLY A 181 -14.89 -9.36 -20.77
N ARG A 182 -14.07 -9.70 -19.76
CA ARG A 182 -14.05 -11.04 -19.12
C ARG A 182 -15.39 -11.40 -18.49
N ARG A 183 -16.04 -10.44 -17.83
CA ARG A 183 -17.32 -10.67 -17.16
C ARG A 183 -18.44 -10.86 -18.19
N LEU A 184 -18.48 -10.03 -19.23
CA LEU A 184 -19.42 -10.18 -20.33
C LEU A 184 -19.23 -11.52 -21.05
N ASP A 185 -18.01 -11.91 -21.41
CA ASP A 185 -17.73 -13.19 -22.07
C ASP A 185 -18.15 -14.40 -21.20
N ARG A 186 -17.91 -14.36 -19.88
CA ARG A 186 -18.39 -15.40 -18.94
C ARG A 186 -19.91 -15.47 -18.86
N THR A 187 -20.59 -14.33 -18.88
CA THR A 187 -22.06 -14.26 -18.84
C THR A 187 -22.67 -14.73 -20.17
N PHE A 188 -22.12 -14.30 -21.31
CA PHE A 188 -22.58 -14.70 -22.64
C PHE A 188 -22.32 -16.19 -22.92
N ARG A 189 -21.21 -16.77 -22.45
CA ARG A 189 -20.99 -18.23 -22.57
C ARG A 189 -21.91 -19.07 -21.69
N ARG A 190 -22.54 -18.48 -20.67
CA ARG A 190 -23.49 -19.17 -19.80
C ARG A 190 -24.93 -19.09 -20.31
N ALA A 191 -25.24 -18.13 -21.17
CA ALA A 191 -26.57 -17.90 -21.70
C ALA A 191 -26.61 -18.22 -23.20
N ASP A 192 -27.13 -19.41 -23.56
CA ASP A 192 -27.51 -19.78 -24.95
C ASP A 192 -28.73 -18.96 -25.41
N VAL A 193 -28.59 -17.64 -25.47
CA VAL A 193 -29.70 -16.72 -25.74
C VAL A 193 -29.37 -15.90 -26.97
N THR A 194 -29.52 -16.54 -28.12
CA THR A 194 -29.56 -15.88 -29.42
C THR A 194 -30.92 -16.17 -30.04
N ARG A 195 -31.77 -15.14 -30.11
CA ARG A 195 -32.79 -14.84 -31.15
C ARG A 195 -34.09 -14.24 -30.62
N GLU A 196 -34.62 -14.69 -29.48
CA GLU A 196 -35.93 -14.23 -28.95
C GLU A 196 -35.94 -12.82 -28.35
N VAL A 197 -34.74 -12.28 -28.18
CA VAL A 197 -34.45 -11.08 -27.43
C VAL A 197 -34.30 -9.84 -28.33
N LEU A 198 -34.14 -10.08 -29.64
CA LEU A 198 -33.75 -9.05 -30.61
C LEU A 198 -34.93 -8.30 -31.25
N ASP A 199 -36.17 -8.54 -30.80
CA ASP A 199 -37.38 -7.99 -31.41
C ASP A 199 -38.13 -6.95 -30.54
N ASP A 200 -37.60 -6.53 -29.39
CA ASP A 200 -38.31 -5.57 -28.51
C ASP A 200 -37.53 -4.25 -28.33
N ASP A 201 -37.94 -3.26 -29.14
CA ASP A 201 -37.47 -1.88 -29.13
C ASP A 201 -37.88 -1.18 -27.82
N GLY A 202 -36.91 -0.86 -26.94
CA GLY A 202 -37.19 -0.11 -25.72
C GLY A 202 -35.94 0.43 -25.03
N ASP A 203 -35.73 1.74 -25.17
CA ASP A 203 -34.69 2.56 -24.52
C ASP A 203 -34.83 2.61 -22.98
N ASP A 204 -34.41 1.57 -22.26
CA ASP A 204 -34.36 1.58 -20.80
C ASP A 204 -32.93 1.40 -20.25
N GLU A 205 -32.27 2.53 -19.99
CA GLU A 205 -30.93 2.62 -19.38
C GLU A 205 -30.85 1.93 -18.00
N LEU A 206 -31.95 1.85 -17.24
CA LEU A 206 -32.01 1.16 -15.95
C LEU A 206 -32.04 -0.35 -16.10
N ARG A 207 -32.60 -0.85 -17.21
CA ARG A 207 -32.62 -2.28 -17.54
C ARG A 207 -31.22 -2.79 -17.86
N LEU A 208 -30.42 -1.96 -18.54
CA LEU A 208 -29.00 -2.21 -18.84
C LEU A 208 -28.14 -2.27 -17.57
N ALA A 209 -28.33 -1.31 -16.66
CA ALA A 209 -27.62 -1.27 -15.38
C ALA A 209 -27.99 -2.46 -14.47
N ARG A 210 -29.26 -2.86 -14.44
CA ARG A 210 -29.70 -4.08 -13.73
C ARG A 210 -29.09 -5.33 -14.33
N TRP A 211 -29.05 -5.45 -15.65
CA TRP A 211 -28.48 -6.61 -16.34
C TRP A 211 -26.97 -6.79 -16.06
N LEU A 212 -26.22 -5.70 -15.97
CA LEU A 212 -24.78 -5.73 -15.61
C LEU A 212 -24.52 -6.20 -14.16
N VAL A 213 -25.48 -5.98 -13.26
CA VAL A 213 -25.37 -6.33 -11.84
C VAL A 213 -26.00 -7.70 -11.53
N TYR A 214 -27.08 -8.06 -12.22
CA TYR A 214 -27.89 -9.28 -12.04
C TYR A 214 -28.27 -9.91 -13.40
N PRO A 215 -27.35 -10.65 -14.05
CA PRO A 215 -27.62 -11.22 -15.37
C PRO A 215 -28.63 -12.38 -15.36
N ASP A 216 -28.93 -12.95 -14.19
CA ASP A 216 -29.74 -14.17 -14.03
C ASP A 216 -31.25 -13.88 -13.84
N GLU A 217 -31.69 -12.62 -13.83
CA GLU A 217 -33.06 -12.26 -13.42
C GLU A 217 -34.03 -11.87 -14.56
N LEU A 218 -33.63 -11.73 -15.84
CA LEU A 218 -34.55 -11.30 -16.91
C LEU A 218 -34.29 -11.91 -18.31
N PRO A 219 -35.35 -12.28 -19.06
CA PRO A 219 -35.28 -12.60 -20.49
C PRO A 219 -35.42 -11.32 -21.36
N GLY A 220 -34.70 -11.25 -22.48
CA GLY A 220 -34.82 -10.12 -23.42
C GLY A 220 -33.84 -8.95 -23.18
N GLY A 221 -32.60 -9.05 -23.64
CA GLY A 221 -31.65 -7.93 -23.84
C GLY A 221 -31.28 -7.57 -25.29
N GLY A 222 -31.78 -6.44 -25.80
CA GLY A 222 -31.21 -5.69 -26.94
C GLY A 222 -30.61 -4.35 -26.47
N GLY A 223 -29.58 -3.84 -27.15
CA GLY A 223 -29.14 -2.44 -27.05
C GLY A 223 -27.65 -2.16 -26.75
N PHE A 224 -26.92 -3.04 -26.07
CA PHE A 224 -25.59 -2.67 -25.54
C PHE A 224 -24.52 -2.37 -26.61
N ARG A 225 -24.57 -3.04 -27.78
CA ARG A 225 -23.55 -2.84 -28.83
C ARG A 225 -23.67 -1.48 -29.51
N GLU A 226 -24.89 -1.00 -29.74
CA GLU A 226 -25.16 0.31 -30.33
C GLU A 226 -24.94 1.43 -29.31
N THR A 227 -25.29 1.24 -28.04
CA THR A 227 -25.01 2.22 -26.99
C THR A 227 -23.51 2.33 -26.71
N ILE A 228 -22.76 1.22 -26.70
CA ILE A 228 -21.29 1.25 -26.57
C ILE A 228 -20.66 1.81 -27.84
N ALA A 229 -21.14 1.47 -29.03
CA ALA A 229 -20.64 2.06 -30.27
C ALA A 229 -20.91 3.58 -30.31
N HIS A 230 -22.08 4.04 -29.83
CA HIS A 230 -22.40 5.45 -29.67
C HIS A 230 -21.57 6.10 -28.58
N LEU A 231 -21.30 5.45 -27.45
CA LEU A 231 -20.42 6.00 -26.40
C LEU A 231 -18.97 6.09 -26.88
N TYR A 232 -18.47 5.12 -27.64
CA TYR A 232 -17.11 5.15 -28.22
C TYR A 232 -17.00 6.15 -29.38
N LEU A 233 -18.01 6.26 -30.25
CA LEU A 233 -18.02 7.23 -31.35
C LEU A 233 -18.38 8.65 -30.87
N ALA A 234 -19.15 8.80 -29.79
CA ALA A 234 -19.42 10.09 -29.16
C ALA A 234 -18.25 10.57 -28.31
N ASP A 235 -17.46 9.70 -27.68
CA ASP A 235 -16.20 10.14 -27.04
C ASP A 235 -15.18 10.61 -28.09
N GLU A 236 -15.09 9.96 -29.25
CA GLU A 236 -14.24 10.45 -30.34
C GLU A 236 -14.78 11.72 -31.03
N ALA A 237 -16.10 11.91 -31.10
CA ALA A 237 -16.71 13.11 -31.69
C ALA A 237 -16.78 14.31 -30.73
N VAL A 238 -16.89 14.09 -29.41
CA VAL A 238 -16.94 15.16 -28.41
C VAL A 238 -15.52 15.65 -28.05
N ASP A 239 -14.50 14.79 -28.13
CA ASP A 239 -13.10 15.19 -27.86
C ASP A 239 -12.34 15.71 -29.08
N SER A 240 -12.88 15.53 -30.30
CA SER A 240 -12.37 16.22 -31.51
C SER A 240 -12.50 17.75 -31.44
N SER A 241 -13.34 18.28 -30.52
CA SER A 241 -13.47 19.72 -30.25
C SER A 241 -12.62 20.22 -29.08
N ARG A 242 -11.97 19.31 -28.33
CA ARG A 242 -11.06 19.60 -27.21
C ARG A 242 -9.75 18.85 -27.31
N SER A 243 -9.20 18.72 -28.53
CA SER A 243 -7.76 18.57 -28.69
C SER A 243 -7.10 19.71 -27.91
N SER A 244 -6.71 19.44 -26.67
CA SER A 244 -5.98 20.40 -25.86
C SER A 244 -4.61 20.44 -26.50
N THR A 245 -4.50 21.27 -27.54
CA THR A 245 -3.25 21.55 -28.22
C THR A 245 -2.25 21.83 -27.12
N ILE A 246 -1.28 20.92 -26.96
CA ILE A 246 -0.23 21.08 -25.97
C ILE A 246 0.33 22.48 -26.20
N PRO A 247 0.25 23.40 -25.21
CA PRO A 247 0.65 24.78 -25.44
C PRO A 247 2.08 24.81 -25.97
N ALA A 248 2.37 25.69 -26.93
CA ALA A 248 3.71 25.75 -27.55
C ALA A 248 4.82 25.88 -26.49
N TRP A 249 4.58 26.65 -25.42
CA TRP A 249 5.50 26.78 -24.30
C TRP A 249 5.82 25.45 -23.59
N ALA A 250 4.88 24.51 -23.55
CA ALA A 250 5.07 23.22 -22.89
C ALA A 250 6.03 22.33 -23.68
N LEU A 251 5.98 22.39 -25.01
CA LEU A 251 6.97 21.74 -25.89
C LEU A 251 8.36 22.40 -25.74
N THR A 252 8.41 23.73 -25.68
CA THR A 252 9.66 24.48 -25.47
C THR A 252 10.25 24.29 -24.07
N LEU A 253 9.45 23.99 -23.05
CA LEU A 253 9.97 23.67 -21.71
C LEU A 253 10.20 22.16 -21.50
N GLY A 254 9.64 21.29 -22.35
CA GLY A 254 9.65 19.85 -22.16
C GLY A 254 8.78 19.38 -20.99
N VAL A 255 7.68 20.08 -20.72
CA VAL A 255 6.77 19.78 -19.60
C VAL A 255 5.53 19.09 -20.14
N VAL A 256 5.14 17.97 -19.52
CA VAL A 256 3.90 17.24 -19.83
C VAL A 256 2.82 17.50 -18.78
N PRO A 257 1.53 17.47 -19.13
CA PRO A 257 0.43 17.53 -18.17
C PRO A 257 0.56 16.48 -17.05
N PRO A 258 0.04 16.74 -15.83
CA PRO A 258 -0.57 17.98 -15.38
C PRO A 258 0.47 19.09 -15.15
N PHE A 259 0.11 20.31 -15.51
CA PHE A 259 0.95 21.49 -15.33
C PHE A 259 0.80 22.05 -13.90
N SER A 260 1.92 22.43 -13.30
CA SER A 260 1.94 23.20 -12.05
C SER A 260 3.06 24.24 -12.11
N SER A 261 2.87 25.33 -11.37
CA SER A 261 3.86 26.42 -11.29
C SER A 261 5.26 25.92 -10.88
N GLU A 262 5.33 24.95 -9.97
CA GLU A 262 6.59 24.33 -9.54
C GLU A 262 7.27 23.52 -10.64
N ARG A 263 6.52 22.69 -11.40
CA ARG A 263 7.08 21.87 -12.49
C ARG A 263 7.61 22.75 -13.62
N VAL A 264 6.88 23.81 -13.97
CA VAL A 264 7.30 24.81 -14.96
C VAL A 264 8.62 25.47 -14.54
N ARG A 265 8.74 25.90 -13.28
CA ARG A 265 9.95 26.52 -12.73
C ARG A 265 11.14 25.57 -12.72
N PHE A 266 10.93 24.31 -12.36
CA PHE A 266 11.98 23.30 -12.36
C PHE A 266 12.49 23.02 -13.78
N ALA A 267 11.57 22.82 -14.73
CA ALA A 267 11.91 22.55 -16.13
C ALA A 267 12.68 23.72 -16.77
N TYR A 268 12.23 24.97 -16.53
CA TYR A 268 12.96 26.16 -16.95
C TYR A 268 14.38 26.17 -16.40
N ARG A 269 14.57 26.01 -15.08
CA ARG A 269 15.91 26.01 -14.46
C ARG A 269 16.81 24.91 -15.02
N ALA A 270 16.28 23.72 -15.26
CA ALA A 270 17.03 22.61 -15.83
C ALA A 270 17.49 22.95 -17.26
N ARG A 271 16.58 23.43 -18.11
CA ARG A 271 16.88 23.77 -19.50
C ARG A 271 17.78 25.00 -19.62
N SER A 272 17.56 26.04 -18.81
CA SER A 272 18.39 27.24 -18.79
C SER A 272 19.86 26.92 -18.58
N LYS A 273 20.21 25.96 -17.72
CA LYS A 273 21.62 25.55 -17.51
C LYS A 273 22.29 25.03 -18.79
N THR A 274 21.51 24.43 -19.69
CA THR A 274 22.02 23.82 -20.92
C THR A 274 22.10 24.81 -22.08
N VAL A 275 21.16 25.75 -22.18
CA VAL A 275 21.09 26.72 -23.28
C VAL A 275 21.62 28.10 -22.93
N HIS A 276 22.15 28.31 -21.72
CA HIS A 276 22.69 29.62 -21.33
C HIS A 276 23.88 30.03 -22.21
N PRO A 277 23.95 31.28 -22.72
CA PRO A 277 25.07 31.73 -23.55
C PRO A 277 26.42 31.65 -22.83
N ASP A 278 26.48 31.97 -21.53
CA ASP A 278 27.72 31.84 -20.73
C ASP A 278 28.21 30.39 -20.59
N ALA A 279 27.33 29.40 -20.81
CA ALA A 279 27.68 27.98 -20.83
C ALA A 279 27.97 27.48 -22.27
N GLY A 280 28.07 28.40 -23.24
CA GLY A 280 28.26 28.08 -24.66
C GLY A 280 26.96 27.75 -25.41
N GLY A 281 25.80 28.05 -24.85
CA GLY A 281 24.49 27.85 -25.49
C GLY A 281 24.13 28.92 -26.53
N ASP A 282 23.16 28.64 -27.38
CA ASP A 282 22.63 29.60 -28.36
C ASP A 282 21.79 30.68 -27.66
N HIS A 283 22.19 31.95 -27.84
CA HIS A 283 21.47 33.10 -27.29
C HIS A 283 20.01 33.16 -27.80
N ALA A 284 19.77 32.82 -29.07
CA ALA A 284 18.42 32.84 -29.63
C ALA A 284 17.54 31.74 -29.00
N GLU A 285 18.10 30.56 -28.72
CA GLU A 285 17.38 29.51 -27.99
C GLU A 285 17.09 29.91 -26.55
N PHE A 286 18.02 30.58 -25.86
CA PHE A 286 17.81 31.07 -24.51
C PHE A 286 16.66 32.10 -24.43
N VAL A 287 16.59 33.02 -25.39
CA VAL A 287 15.48 34.00 -25.48
C VAL A 287 14.14 33.30 -25.72
N ARG A 288 14.08 32.29 -26.60
CA ARG A 288 12.86 31.47 -26.81
C ARG A 288 12.44 30.74 -25.54
N LEU A 289 13.40 30.24 -24.77
CA LEU A 289 13.15 29.56 -23.51
C LEU A 289 12.55 30.50 -22.45
N GLN A 290 13.05 31.74 -22.37
CA GLN A 290 12.52 32.76 -21.46
C GLN A 290 11.09 33.14 -21.79
N ALA A 291 10.78 33.41 -23.06
CA ALA A 291 9.42 33.73 -23.51
C ALA A 291 8.44 32.59 -23.19
N ALA A 292 8.84 31.33 -23.43
CA ALA A 292 8.03 30.16 -23.07
C ALA A 292 7.77 30.06 -21.57
N TYR A 293 8.73 30.41 -20.72
CA TYR A 293 8.54 30.41 -19.27
C TYR A 293 7.55 31.48 -18.80
N GLU A 294 7.58 32.68 -19.40
CA GLU A 294 6.61 33.75 -19.10
C GLU A 294 5.18 33.35 -19.49
N ASP A 295 5.00 32.79 -20.69
CA ASP A 295 3.72 32.25 -21.14
C ASP A 295 3.18 31.16 -20.20
N ALA A 296 4.06 30.28 -19.73
CA ALA A 296 3.70 29.22 -18.80
C ALA A 296 3.29 29.77 -17.41
N GLN A 297 3.96 30.80 -16.90
CA GLN A 297 3.59 31.46 -15.64
C GLN A 297 2.22 32.16 -15.74
N ASN A 298 1.96 32.85 -16.86
CA ASN A 298 0.67 33.47 -17.12
C ASN A 298 -0.45 32.42 -17.20
N TYR A 299 -0.17 31.29 -17.87
CA TYR A 299 -1.09 30.16 -17.95
C TYR A 299 -1.42 29.60 -16.56
N CYS A 300 -0.42 29.30 -15.73
CA CYS A 300 -0.63 28.81 -14.36
C CYS A 300 -1.42 29.80 -13.50
N THR A 301 -1.07 31.09 -13.57
CA THR A 301 -1.75 32.16 -12.82
C THR A 301 -3.22 32.29 -13.21
N SER A 302 -3.53 32.29 -14.52
CA SER A 302 -4.90 32.41 -15.02
C SER A 302 -5.80 31.23 -14.62
N ARG A 303 -5.21 30.07 -14.28
CA ARG A 303 -5.91 28.84 -13.91
C ARG A 303 -5.80 28.47 -12.44
N GLY A 304 -5.04 29.22 -11.64
CA GLY A 304 -4.80 28.92 -10.21
C GLY A 304 -3.99 27.63 -9.98
N LEU A 305 -2.95 27.39 -10.78
CA LEU A 305 -2.06 26.20 -10.75
C LEU A 305 -0.67 26.47 -10.16
#